data_AF-A0A7J9LIK8-F1
#
_entry.id   AF-A0A7J9LIK8-F1
#
_cell.length_a   1.000
_cell.length_b   1.000
_cell.length_c   1.000
_cell.angle_alpha   90.00
_cell.angle_beta   90.00
_cell.angle_gamma   90.00
#
_symmetry.space_group_name_H-M   'P 1'
#
loop_
_entity.id
_entity.type
_entity.pdbx_description
1 polymer ?
#
loop_
_entity_poly.entity_id
_entity_poly.type
_entity_poly.pdbx_seq_one_letter_code
_entity_poly.pdbx_strand_id
1 'polypeptide(L)'
;MLESYKGAILGQAGAKLLFILFELVSAFSMRKFNHFDEFYLISVVRFVQLNVSWLHLIVVAFKNEMWFHLVLEVKEKLEKEHYDLPVGENGRDDEDMILWYLKDRRFSVEEAIAKLTKAIKWRQEFGVADLSEDTVKSIAKTGKAYVHDFLDVNDRPVLIVVASKHLPDVHDPRDNEKLCVFLIEKALSKLPAGQEQILGIVDLRGFGTKNADLSYLTFLFDVFYYYYPKRLGEVLFVEAPFVFQPIWQLTKPLLKSYASMVCIFIMNLYRVLSPNSSLNSTNLNSGIYLCILDMHINLSTAVKFCSTETVRKEYFTEETLPISFRD
;
A
#
# COMPACT_ATOMS: atom_id res chain seq x y z
N MET A 1 -21.45 20.59 8.69
CA MET A 1 -20.10 21.19 8.80
C MET A 1 -19.27 20.94 7.53
N LEU A 2 -19.04 19.68 7.12
CA LEU A 2 -18.32 19.32 5.87
C LEU A 2 -18.82 19.98 4.58
N GLU A 3 -20.15 20.14 4.38
CA GLU A 3 -20.69 20.83 3.19
C GLU A 3 -20.44 22.35 3.21
N SER A 4 -20.49 22.97 4.38
CA SER A 4 -20.19 24.39 4.57
C SER A 4 -18.71 24.69 4.31
N TYR A 5 -17.82 23.78 4.71
CA TYR A 5 -16.39 23.85 4.38
C TYR A 5 -16.13 23.62 2.88
N LYS A 6 -16.78 22.64 2.24
CA LYS A 6 -16.68 22.42 0.77
C LYS A 6 -17.10 23.67 -0.04
N GLY A 7 -18.16 24.37 0.38
CA GLY A 7 -18.63 25.60 -0.26
C GLY A 7 -17.65 26.76 -0.14
N ALA A 8 -17.03 26.94 1.04
CA ALA A 8 -16.00 27.97 1.25
C ALA A 8 -14.71 27.68 0.44
N ILE A 9 -14.34 26.40 0.30
CA ILE A 9 -13.16 25.93 -0.43
C ILE A 9 -13.31 26.12 -1.95
N LEU A 10 -14.45 25.74 -2.53
CA LEU A 10 -14.74 25.99 -3.96
C LEU A 10 -14.77 27.49 -4.26
N GLY A 11 -15.28 28.30 -3.32
CA GLY A 11 -15.29 29.76 -3.43
C GLY A 11 -13.89 30.38 -3.44
N GLN A 12 -13.04 30.05 -2.46
CA GLN A 12 -11.71 30.66 -2.35
C GLN A 12 -10.67 30.10 -3.34
N ALA A 13 -10.64 28.78 -3.55
CA ALA A 13 -9.75 28.16 -4.52
C ALA A 13 -10.19 28.47 -5.96
N GLY A 14 -11.50 28.50 -6.21
CA GLY A 14 -12.07 28.91 -7.49
C GLY A 14 -11.79 30.39 -7.81
N ALA A 15 -11.93 31.29 -6.83
CA ALA A 15 -11.60 32.71 -7.00
C ALA A 15 -10.11 32.94 -7.27
N LYS A 16 -9.21 32.21 -6.61
CA LYS A 16 -7.76 32.31 -6.86
C LYS A 16 -7.34 31.68 -8.18
N LEU A 17 -7.95 30.56 -8.60
CA LEU A 17 -7.73 30.01 -9.94
C LEU A 17 -8.23 30.95 -11.03
N LEU A 18 -9.39 31.58 -10.84
CA LEU A 18 -9.91 32.62 -11.75
C LEU A 18 -8.97 33.82 -11.81
N PHE A 19 -8.38 34.23 -10.68
CA PHE A 19 -7.42 35.34 -10.64
C PHE A 19 -6.13 35.00 -11.39
N ILE A 20 -5.59 33.78 -11.22
CA ILE A 20 -4.41 33.31 -11.96
C ILE A 20 -4.71 33.18 -13.46
N LEU A 21 -5.89 32.64 -13.82
CA LEU A 21 -6.34 32.59 -15.22
C LEU A 21 -6.55 33.98 -15.81
N PHE A 22 -7.09 34.93 -15.04
CA PHE A 22 -7.27 36.32 -15.46
C PHE A 22 -5.93 37.03 -15.68
N GLU A 23 -4.94 36.83 -14.81
CA GLU A 23 -3.58 37.36 -14.96
C GLU A 23 -2.85 36.71 -16.15
N LEU A 24 -2.97 35.39 -16.35
CA LEU A 24 -2.40 34.68 -17.50
C LEU A 24 -3.05 35.12 -18.82
N VAL A 25 -4.38 35.30 -18.84
CA VAL A 25 -5.12 35.81 -20.00
C VAL A 25 -4.80 37.28 -20.24
N SER A 26 -4.61 38.10 -19.20
CA SER A 26 -4.20 39.50 -19.32
C SER A 26 -2.77 39.63 -19.85
N ALA A 27 -1.87 38.75 -19.41
CA ALA A 27 -0.51 38.63 -19.92
C ALA A 27 -0.45 38.16 -21.38
N PHE A 28 -1.41 37.34 -21.83
CA PHE A 28 -1.54 36.90 -23.23
C PHE A 28 -2.32 37.88 -24.13
N SER A 29 -3.23 38.67 -23.56
CA SER A 29 -4.12 39.60 -24.28
C SER A 29 -3.40 40.91 -24.65
N MET A 30 -2.38 41.33 -23.89
CA MET A 30 -1.49 42.43 -24.27
C MET A 30 -0.49 41.99 -25.36
N ARG A 31 -0.95 41.94 -26.62
CA ARG A 31 -0.10 41.67 -27.80
C ARG A 31 0.84 42.83 -28.13
N LYS A 32 2.08 42.45 -28.44
CA LYS A 32 3.03 42.94 -29.48
C LYS A 32 4.38 43.28 -28.85
N PHE A 33 5.35 42.36 -28.87
CA PHE A 33 6.75 42.74 -29.06
C PHE A 33 7.55 41.53 -29.57
N ASN A 34 8.14 41.71 -30.74
CA ASN A 34 9.16 40.83 -31.32
C ASN A 34 10.45 41.02 -30.53
N HIS A 35 10.68 40.20 -29.50
CA HIS A 35 11.97 39.73 -28.98
C HIS A 35 11.67 39.06 -27.64
N PHE A 36 11.68 37.73 -27.60
CA PHE A 36 11.66 37.01 -26.32
C PHE A 36 13.05 37.14 -25.69
N ASP A 37 13.16 37.93 -24.65
CA ASP A 37 14.34 37.94 -23.78
C ASP A 37 14.25 36.73 -22.84
N GLU A 38 15.30 35.91 -22.80
CA GLU A 38 15.35 34.63 -22.07
C GLU A 38 15.01 34.81 -20.57
N PHE A 39 15.33 35.99 -20.02
CA PHE A 39 15.02 36.41 -18.66
C PHE A 39 13.51 36.50 -18.35
N TYR A 40 12.68 36.91 -19.30
CA TYR A 40 11.23 37.02 -19.08
C TYR A 40 10.58 35.63 -19.02
N LEU A 41 11.02 34.72 -19.89
CA LEU A 41 10.55 33.34 -19.90
C LEU A 41 10.93 32.61 -18.60
N ILE A 42 12.18 32.79 -18.12
CA ILE A 42 12.64 32.26 -16.83
C ILE A 42 11.81 32.82 -15.67
N SER A 43 11.44 34.10 -15.72
CA SER A 43 10.64 34.75 -14.67
C SER A 43 9.19 34.23 -14.63
N VAL A 44 8.56 34.04 -15.79
CA VAL A 44 7.23 33.43 -15.90
C VAL A 44 7.25 31.97 -15.47
N VAL A 45 8.25 31.19 -15.88
CA VAL A 45 8.41 29.78 -15.47
C VAL A 45 8.63 29.68 -13.95
N ARG A 46 9.50 30.50 -13.37
CA ARG A 46 9.70 30.55 -11.91
C ARG A 46 8.43 30.98 -11.17
N PHE A 47 7.69 31.96 -11.69
CA PHE A 47 6.43 32.40 -11.09
C PHE A 47 5.37 31.29 -11.11
N VAL A 48 5.19 30.59 -12.23
CA VAL A 48 4.29 29.44 -12.32
C VAL A 48 4.75 28.33 -11.38
N GLN A 49 6.04 28.01 -11.34
CA GLN A 49 6.60 26.95 -10.50
C GLN A 49 6.47 27.26 -8.99
N LEU A 50 6.64 28.52 -8.59
CA LEU A 50 6.42 28.97 -7.21
C LEU A 50 4.95 28.87 -6.81
N ASN A 51 4.02 29.25 -7.69
CA ASN A 51 2.58 29.14 -7.42
C ASN A 51 2.11 27.67 -7.38
N VAL A 52 2.65 26.80 -8.24
CA VAL A 52 2.38 25.35 -8.20
C VAL A 52 2.94 24.73 -6.90
N SER A 53 4.14 25.13 -6.48
CA SER A 53 4.73 24.68 -5.21
C SER A 53 3.91 25.15 -4.00
N TRP A 54 3.43 26.39 -4.02
CA TRP A 54 2.53 26.93 -2.99
C TRP A 54 1.19 26.19 -2.94
N LEU A 55 0.58 25.91 -4.09
CA LEU A 55 -0.64 25.11 -4.17
C LEU A 55 -0.40 23.70 -3.63
N HIS A 56 0.74 23.08 -3.96
CA HIS A 56 1.12 21.78 -3.42
C HIS A 56 1.25 21.82 -1.88
N LEU A 57 1.92 22.83 -1.33
CA LEU A 57 2.05 23.01 0.12
C LEU A 57 0.69 23.20 0.81
N ILE A 58 -0.21 23.97 0.22
CA ILE A 58 -1.58 24.16 0.74
C ILE A 58 -2.35 22.84 0.71
N VAL A 59 -2.27 22.08 -0.38
CA VAL A 59 -2.91 20.76 -0.50
C VAL A 59 -2.35 19.77 0.51
N VAL A 60 -1.03 19.78 0.74
CA VAL A 60 -0.39 18.93 1.75
C VAL A 60 -0.81 19.33 3.17
N ALA A 61 -0.76 20.62 3.50
CA ALA A 61 -1.16 21.12 4.80
C ALA A 61 -2.63 20.78 5.10
N PHE A 62 -3.52 20.97 4.12
CA PHE A 62 -4.94 20.65 4.28
C PHE A 62 -5.21 19.14 4.38
N LYS A 63 -4.47 18.31 3.62
CA LYS A 63 -4.53 16.85 3.76
C LYS A 63 -4.14 16.44 5.18
N ASN A 64 -3.09 17.03 5.73
CA ASN A 64 -2.63 16.72 7.09
C ASN A 64 -3.66 17.11 8.15
N GLU A 65 -4.28 18.30 8.05
CA GLU A 65 -5.37 18.71 8.96
C GLU A 65 -6.59 17.78 8.87
N MET A 66 -6.99 17.40 7.66
CA MET A 66 -8.11 16.49 7.46
C MET A 66 -7.84 15.10 8.04
N TRP A 67 -6.63 14.57 7.86
CA TRP A 67 -6.24 13.28 8.41
C TRP A 67 -6.24 13.30 9.94
N PHE A 68 -5.74 14.37 10.54
CA PHE A 68 -5.73 14.55 11.99
C PHE A 68 -7.14 14.45 12.60
N HIS A 69 -8.13 15.12 12.00
CA HIS A 69 -9.51 15.04 12.47
C HIS A 69 -10.11 13.63 12.38
N LEU A 70 -9.82 12.90 11.31
CA LEU A 70 -10.31 11.52 11.14
C LEU A 70 -9.63 10.55 12.10
N VAL A 71 -8.34 10.73 12.36
CA VAL A 71 -7.58 9.93 13.34
C VAL A 71 -8.18 10.14 14.74
N LEU A 72 -8.46 11.40 15.11
CA LEU A 72 -9.11 11.72 16.38
C LEU A 72 -10.51 11.09 16.48
N GLU A 73 -11.34 11.20 15.43
CA GLU A 73 -12.68 10.60 15.43
C GLU A 73 -12.62 9.08 15.63
N VAL A 74 -11.71 8.39 14.93
CA VAL A 74 -11.51 6.95 15.10
C VAL A 74 -11.05 6.61 16.51
N LYS A 75 -10.10 7.37 17.06
CA LYS A 75 -9.55 7.19 18.41
C LYS A 75 -10.64 7.33 19.48
N GLU A 76 -11.47 8.37 19.40
CA GLU A 76 -12.60 8.59 20.31
C GLU A 76 -13.64 7.46 20.22
N LYS A 77 -13.97 7.01 19.00
CA LYS A 77 -14.91 5.90 18.80
C LYS A 77 -14.36 4.58 19.34
N LEU A 78 -13.09 4.27 19.07
CA LEU A 78 -12.44 3.08 19.61
C LEU A 78 -12.36 3.11 21.14
N GLU A 79 -12.11 4.27 21.74
CA GLU A 79 -12.13 4.43 23.20
C GLU A 79 -13.51 4.14 23.80
N LYS A 80 -14.57 4.58 23.14
CA LYS A 80 -15.94 4.42 23.63
C LYS A 80 -16.50 3.01 23.40
N GLU A 81 -16.27 2.45 22.21
CA GLU A 81 -16.94 1.23 21.75
C GLU A 81 -16.07 -0.03 21.87
N HIS A 82 -14.74 0.15 21.95
CA HIS A 82 -13.75 -0.92 21.97
C HIS A 82 -12.71 -0.70 23.09
N TYR A 83 -13.18 -0.28 24.27
CA TYR A 83 -12.34 0.03 25.44
C TYR A 83 -11.51 -1.16 25.95
N ASP A 84 -11.89 -2.39 25.59
CA ASP A 84 -11.18 -3.63 25.92
C ASP A 84 -9.88 -3.82 25.13
N LEU A 85 -9.72 -3.10 24.01
CA LEU A 85 -8.51 -3.18 23.21
C LEU A 85 -7.31 -2.51 23.92
N PRO A 86 -6.09 -3.03 23.71
CA PRO A 86 -4.87 -2.48 24.30
C PRO A 86 -4.60 -1.06 23.81
N VAL A 87 -3.88 -0.29 24.62
CA VAL A 87 -3.41 1.06 24.33
C VAL A 87 -1.89 1.10 24.15
N GLY A 88 -1.38 2.17 23.55
CA GLY A 88 0.03 2.36 23.22
C GLY A 88 0.36 1.86 21.81
N GLU A 89 1.62 1.50 21.59
CA GLU A 89 2.12 1.03 20.29
C GLU A 89 1.32 -0.18 19.78
N ASN A 90 0.84 -0.12 18.54
CA ASN A 90 -0.06 -1.09 17.92
C ASN A 90 -1.43 -1.25 18.64
N GLY A 91 -1.78 -0.31 19.50
CA GLY A 91 -3.03 -0.28 20.26
C GLY A 91 -4.13 0.54 19.58
N ARG A 92 -5.27 0.68 20.28
CA ARG A 92 -6.46 1.40 19.82
C ARG A 92 -6.28 2.92 19.72
N ASP A 93 -5.22 3.46 20.30
CA ASP A 93 -4.88 4.88 20.35
C ASP A 93 -3.58 5.23 19.62
N ASP A 94 -2.97 4.25 18.93
CA ASP A 94 -1.84 4.42 18.03
C ASP A 94 -2.27 5.17 16.77
N GLU A 95 -1.86 6.43 16.69
CA GLU A 95 -2.28 7.35 15.61
C GLU A 95 -1.72 6.94 14.24
N ASP A 96 -0.53 6.34 14.19
CA ASP A 96 0.07 5.86 12.95
C ASP A 96 -0.65 4.62 12.45
N MET A 97 -1.00 3.70 13.36
CA MET A 97 -1.81 2.52 13.02
C MET A 97 -3.22 2.94 12.57
N ILE A 98 -3.87 3.87 13.26
CA ILE A 98 -5.17 4.41 12.87
C ILE A 98 -5.10 5.04 11.47
N LEU A 99 -4.12 5.92 11.23
CA LEU A 99 -3.95 6.58 9.94
C LEU A 99 -3.71 5.56 8.82
N TRP A 100 -2.94 4.53 9.09
CA TRP A 100 -2.68 3.45 8.14
C TRP A 100 -3.96 2.69 7.75
N TYR A 101 -4.81 2.32 8.71
CA TYR A 101 -6.09 1.65 8.42
C TYR A 101 -7.11 2.59 7.78
N LEU A 102 -7.10 3.88 8.10
CA LEU A 102 -7.85 4.91 7.39
C LEU A 102 -7.41 4.99 5.92
N LYS A 103 -6.10 5.04 5.64
CA LYS A 103 -5.57 5.02 4.27
C LYS A 103 -6.02 3.75 3.53
N ASP A 104 -5.99 2.58 4.18
CA ASP A 104 -6.49 1.33 3.60
C ASP A 104 -7.97 1.41 3.22
N ARG A 105 -8.81 1.89 4.14
CA ARG A 105 -10.28 2.00 3.99
C ARG A 105 -10.74 3.32 3.36
N ARG A 106 -9.87 3.99 2.60
CA ARG A 106 -10.18 5.23 1.86
C ARG A 106 -10.83 6.31 2.75
N PHE A 107 -10.33 6.42 3.98
CA PHE A 107 -10.77 7.36 4.99
C PHE A 107 -12.23 7.17 5.47
N SER A 108 -12.78 5.96 5.30
CA SER A 108 -14.03 5.54 5.94
C SER A 108 -13.78 5.18 7.41
N VAL A 109 -14.34 5.97 8.34
CA VAL A 109 -14.16 5.80 9.79
C VAL A 109 -14.66 4.44 10.27
N GLU A 110 -15.90 4.08 9.93
CA GLU A 110 -16.54 2.83 10.40
C GLU A 110 -15.80 1.59 9.88
N GLU A 111 -15.39 1.60 8.61
CA GLU A 111 -14.65 0.48 8.04
C GLU A 111 -13.23 0.37 8.60
N ALA A 112 -12.57 1.50 8.86
CA ALA A 112 -11.26 1.54 9.49
C ALA A 112 -11.33 0.95 10.89
N ILE A 113 -12.31 1.37 11.70
CA ILE A 113 -12.56 0.83 13.04
C ILE A 113 -12.79 -0.68 12.99
N ALA A 114 -13.68 -1.15 12.11
CA ALA A 114 -14.01 -2.57 12.01
C ALA A 114 -12.77 -3.42 11.66
N LYS A 115 -11.96 -2.97 10.70
CA LYS A 115 -10.79 -3.72 10.26
C LYS A 115 -9.62 -3.62 11.25
N LEU A 116 -9.38 -2.44 11.81
CA LEU A 116 -8.35 -2.20 12.83
C LEU A 116 -8.63 -3.02 14.10
N THR A 117 -9.88 -3.04 14.56
CA THR A 117 -10.30 -3.87 15.71
C THR A 117 -9.97 -5.33 15.49
N LYS A 118 -10.28 -5.87 14.29
CA LYS A 118 -9.94 -7.25 13.93
C LYS A 118 -8.43 -7.49 13.97
N ALA A 119 -7.64 -6.54 13.48
CA ALA A 119 -6.20 -6.65 13.46
C ALA A 119 -5.56 -6.60 14.85
N ILE A 120 -6.00 -5.69 15.72
CA ILE A 120 -5.50 -5.59 17.09
C ILE A 120 -5.78 -6.90 17.85
N LYS A 121 -7.01 -7.44 17.74
CA LYS A 121 -7.38 -8.72 18.36
C LYS A 121 -6.52 -9.87 17.85
N TRP A 122 -6.34 -9.97 16.53
CA TRP A 122 -5.47 -10.99 15.95
C TRP A 122 -4.02 -10.86 16.43
N ARG A 123 -3.49 -9.64 16.56
CA ARG A 123 -2.12 -9.43 17.07
C ARG A 123 -1.96 -9.97 18.50
N GLN A 124 -2.98 -9.81 19.34
CA GLN A 124 -3.00 -10.39 20.69
C GLN A 124 -3.11 -11.91 20.67
N GLU A 125 -4.05 -12.46 19.91
CA GLU A 125 -4.28 -13.91 19.80
C GLU A 125 -3.08 -14.65 19.19
N PHE A 126 -2.40 -14.02 18.23
CA PHE A 126 -1.21 -14.58 17.58
C PHE A 126 0.05 -14.46 18.45
N GLY A 127 0.06 -13.54 19.42
CA GLY A 127 1.22 -13.25 20.26
C GLY A 127 2.32 -12.51 19.50
N VAL A 128 1.96 -11.52 18.67
CA VAL A 128 2.94 -10.78 17.84
C VAL A 128 3.98 -10.07 18.70
N ALA A 129 3.56 -9.52 19.85
CA ALA A 129 4.46 -8.85 20.79
C ALA A 129 5.50 -9.80 21.43
N ASP A 130 5.24 -11.10 21.45
CA ASP A 130 6.15 -12.11 22.02
C ASP A 130 7.16 -12.63 20.99
N LEU A 131 7.03 -12.25 19.71
CA LEU A 131 7.94 -12.69 18.65
C LEU A 131 9.29 -12.00 18.80
N SER A 132 10.34 -12.81 18.88
CA SER A 132 11.73 -12.38 18.90
C SER A 132 12.62 -13.29 18.07
N GLU A 133 13.86 -12.88 17.83
CA GLU A 133 14.85 -13.71 17.14
C GLU A 133 15.03 -15.08 17.81
N ASP A 134 14.94 -15.14 19.14
CA ASP A 134 15.06 -16.39 19.88
C ASP A 134 13.83 -17.29 19.71
N THR A 135 12.61 -16.73 19.68
CA THR A 135 11.39 -17.55 19.50
C THR A 135 11.29 -18.17 18.11
N VAL A 136 11.83 -17.52 17.08
CA VAL A 136 11.81 -18.04 15.69
C VAL A 136 13.14 -18.68 15.27
N LYS A 137 14.11 -18.79 16.17
CA LYS A 137 15.49 -19.19 15.88
C LYS A 137 15.61 -20.55 15.19
N SER A 138 14.83 -21.53 15.66
CA SER A 138 14.86 -22.91 15.13
C SER A 138 14.49 -22.94 13.65
N ILE A 139 13.42 -22.23 13.28
CA ILE A 139 12.90 -22.18 11.91
C ILE A 139 13.68 -21.19 11.04
N ALA A 140 14.15 -20.07 11.60
CA ALA A 140 14.99 -19.10 10.89
C ALA A 140 16.32 -19.72 10.41
N LYS A 141 16.89 -20.66 11.18
CA LYS A 141 18.12 -21.39 10.83
C LYS A 141 18.02 -22.19 9.53
N THR A 142 16.83 -22.50 9.04
CA THR A 142 16.70 -23.15 7.72
C THR A 142 17.13 -22.21 6.59
N GLY A 143 17.11 -20.89 6.83
CA GLY A 143 17.39 -19.87 5.82
C GLY A 143 16.37 -19.89 4.68
N LYS A 144 15.11 -20.27 4.98
CA LYS A 144 13.99 -20.28 4.02
C LYS A 144 13.42 -18.90 3.77
N ALA A 145 13.60 -17.96 4.71
CA ALA A 145 13.21 -16.58 4.56
C ALA A 145 14.08 -15.69 5.44
N TYR A 146 14.34 -14.46 4.99
CA TYR A 146 15.09 -13.46 5.73
C TYR A 146 14.78 -12.04 5.21
N VAL A 147 15.06 -11.03 6.03
CA VAL A 147 15.04 -9.62 5.60
C VAL A 147 16.45 -9.27 5.12
N HIS A 148 16.56 -8.79 3.88
CA HIS A 148 17.83 -8.31 3.32
C HIS A 148 18.37 -7.12 4.12
N ASP A 149 19.68 -6.94 4.09
CA ASP A 149 20.33 -5.87 4.86
C ASP A 149 20.16 -4.51 4.20
N PHE A 150 20.06 -4.48 2.86
CA PHE A 150 19.90 -3.26 2.08
C PHE A 150 18.46 -3.10 1.56
N LEU A 151 18.11 -1.86 1.23
CA LEU A 151 16.87 -1.53 0.54
C LEU A 151 17.01 -1.82 -0.96
N ASP A 152 15.87 -1.97 -1.64
CA ASP A 152 15.83 -1.93 -3.10
C ASP A 152 16.07 -0.51 -3.63
N VAL A 153 16.21 -0.34 -4.94
CA VAL A 153 16.40 0.97 -5.59
C VAL A 153 15.22 1.95 -5.41
N ASN A 154 14.09 1.48 -4.87
CA ASN A 154 12.91 2.29 -4.55
C ASN A 154 12.76 2.53 -3.04
N ASP A 155 13.85 2.36 -2.28
CA ASP A 155 13.93 2.56 -0.84
C ASP A 155 13.01 1.62 -0.01
N ARG A 156 12.69 0.44 -0.54
CA ARG A 156 11.85 -0.55 0.14
C ARG A 156 12.70 -1.59 0.87
N PRO A 157 12.39 -1.91 2.14
CA PRO A 157 12.92 -3.10 2.80
C PRO A 157 12.56 -4.36 2.00
N VAL A 158 13.50 -5.30 1.89
CA VAL A 158 13.33 -6.49 1.06
C VAL A 158 13.21 -7.74 1.91
N LEU A 159 12.11 -8.47 1.77
CA LEU A 159 11.90 -9.79 2.36
C LEU A 159 12.13 -10.85 1.28
N ILE A 160 13.14 -11.70 1.49
CA ILE A 160 13.54 -12.75 0.54
C ILE A 160 13.10 -14.10 1.09
N VAL A 161 12.43 -14.90 0.26
CA VAL A 161 11.98 -16.27 0.54
C VAL A 161 12.64 -17.22 -0.46
N VAL A 162 13.33 -18.23 0.05
CA VAL A 162 13.91 -19.32 -0.74
C VAL A 162 12.96 -20.51 -0.71
N ALA A 163 12.04 -20.56 -1.69
CA ALA A 163 10.88 -21.44 -1.64
C ALA A 163 11.25 -22.93 -1.64
N SER A 164 12.38 -23.30 -2.25
CA SER A 164 12.91 -24.68 -2.25
C SER A 164 13.28 -25.21 -0.86
N LYS A 165 13.45 -24.32 0.13
CA LYS A 165 13.71 -24.66 1.54
C LYS A 165 12.44 -24.69 2.40
N HIS A 166 11.28 -24.36 1.84
CA HIS A 166 10.01 -24.55 2.53
C HIS A 166 9.60 -26.01 2.45
N LEU A 167 9.54 -26.70 3.59
CA LEU A 167 9.21 -28.12 3.68
C LEU A 167 8.04 -28.27 4.67
N PRO A 168 6.78 -28.27 4.18
CA PRO A 168 5.58 -28.33 5.03
C PRO A 168 5.52 -29.57 5.91
N ASP A 169 6.00 -30.71 5.39
CA ASP A 169 5.98 -31.99 6.10
C ASP A 169 7.06 -32.12 7.19
N VAL A 170 8.02 -31.19 7.25
CA VAL A 170 9.18 -31.26 8.14
C VAL A 170 9.07 -30.29 9.32
N HIS A 171 8.37 -29.17 9.15
CA HIS A 171 8.32 -28.09 10.12
C HIS A 171 6.89 -27.80 10.53
N ASP A 172 6.68 -27.51 11.82
CA ASP A 172 5.36 -27.12 12.32
C ASP A 172 4.82 -25.92 11.51
N PRO A 173 3.60 -26.01 10.95
CA PRO A 173 2.95 -24.88 10.29
C PRO A 173 2.98 -23.60 11.13
N ARG A 174 2.77 -23.68 12.45
CA ARG A 174 2.77 -22.53 13.35
C ARG A 174 4.14 -21.87 13.47
N ASP A 175 5.23 -22.64 13.40
CA ASP A 175 6.58 -22.06 13.38
C ASP A 175 6.84 -21.29 12.09
N ASN A 176 6.35 -21.79 10.94
CA ASN A 176 6.44 -21.07 9.68
C ASN A 176 5.60 -19.77 9.70
N GLU A 177 4.40 -19.82 10.24
CA GLU A 177 3.54 -18.64 10.42
C GLU A 177 4.21 -17.59 11.32
N LYS A 178 4.78 -18.00 12.46
CA LYS A 178 5.51 -17.10 13.37
C LYS A 178 6.72 -16.47 12.70
N LEU A 179 7.50 -17.25 11.95
CA LEU A 179 8.63 -16.72 11.17
C LEU A 179 8.15 -15.68 10.15
N CYS A 180 7.05 -15.95 9.45
CA CYS A 180 6.47 -15.02 8.49
C CYS A 180 6.14 -13.68 9.14
N VAL A 181 5.38 -13.69 10.23
CA VAL A 181 4.96 -12.46 10.92
C VAL A 181 6.16 -11.73 11.52
N PHE A 182 7.10 -12.46 12.13
CA PHE A 182 8.33 -11.87 12.65
C PHE A 182 9.14 -11.15 11.55
N LEU A 183 9.28 -11.75 10.37
CA LEU A 183 10.03 -11.14 9.25
C LEU A 183 9.28 -9.94 8.65
N ILE A 184 7.95 -9.94 8.66
CA ILE A 184 7.15 -8.78 8.26
C ILE A 184 7.39 -7.63 9.24
N GLU A 185 7.26 -7.85 10.56
CA GLU A 185 7.52 -6.83 11.58
C GLU A 185 8.95 -6.29 11.46
N LYS A 186 9.95 -7.18 11.29
CA LYS A 186 11.36 -6.82 11.09
C LYS A 186 11.61 -6.03 9.79
N ALA A 187 10.86 -6.28 8.73
CA ALA A 187 10.96 -5.51 7.49
C ALA A 187 10.31 -4.13 7.65
N LEU A 188 9.15 -4.07 8.31
CA LEU A 188 8.43 -2.81 8.57
C LEU A 188 9.21 -1.89 9.49
N SER A 189 9.93 -2.41 10.49
CA SER A 189 10.78 -1.62 11.38
C SER A 189 11.99 -0.97 10.66
N LYS A 190 12.28 -1.39 9.42
CA LYS A 190 13.35 -0.82 8.58
C LYS A 190 12.85 0.19 7.55
N LEU A 191 11.54 0.52 7.54
CA LEU A 191 10.97 1.46 6.57
C LEU A 191 11.60 2.86 6.73
N PRO A 192 12.14 3.46 5.66
CA PRO A 192 12.53 4.87 5.65
C PRO A 192 11.33 5.80 5.86
N ALA A 193 11.59 7.03 6.32
CA ALA A 193 10.56 8.05 6.44
C ALA A 193 9.87 8.30 5.09
N GLY A 194 8.54 8.23 5.07
CA GLY A 194 7.73 8.42 3.85
C GLY A 194 7.56 7.17 2.98
N GLN A 195 8.26 6.07 3.27
CA GLN A 195 8.00 4.76 2.66
C GLN A 195 7.04 3.96 3.55
N GLU A 196 6.09 3.26 2.92
CA GLU A 196 5.08 2.46 3.62
C GLU A 196 5.12 0.98 3.23
N GLN A 197 5.91 0.64 2.22
CA GLN A 197 5.87 -0.64 1.53
C GLN A 197 7.20 -1.40 1.56
N ILE A 198 7.09 -2.72 1.59
CA ILE A 198 8.18 -3.68 1.45
C ILE A 198 8.13 -4.37 0.08
N LEU A 199 9.28 -4.87 -0.36
CA LEU A 199 9.42 -5.74 -1.54
C LEU A 199 9.50 -7.20 -1.09
N GLY A 200 8.64 -8.05 -1.62
CA GLY A 200 8.76 -9.50 -1.47
C GLY A 200 9.52 -10.12 -2.64
N ILE A 201 10.53 -10.94 -2.39
CA ILE A 201 11.20 -11.74 -3.42
C ILE A 201 11.03 -13.21 -3.05
N VAL A 202 10.38 -13.98 -3.92
CA VAL A 202 10.21 -15.41 -3.79
C VAL A 202 11.09 -16.09 -4.84
N ASP A 203 12.24 -16.57 -4.40
CA ASP A 203 13.15 -17.37 -5.19
C ASP A 203 12.60 -18.79 -5.35
N LEU A 204 12.14 -19.11 -6.56
CA LEU A 204 11.56 -20.40 -6.91
C LEU A 204 12.59 -21.36 -7.53
N ARG A 205 13.88 -21.01 -7.56
CA ARG A 205 14.92 -21.95 -8.00
C ARG A 205 14.93 -23.19 -7.11
N GLY A 206 14.82 -24.35 -7.75
CA GLY A 206 14.74 -25.64 -7.06
C GLY A 206 13.39 -25.93 -6.38
N PHE A 207 12.38 -25.10 -6.58
CA PHE A 207 11.04 -25.36 -6.07
C PHE A 207 10.42 -26.59 -6.75
N GLY A 208 9.84 -27.48 -5.96
CA GLY A 208 9.15 -28.68 -6.41
C GLY A 208 7.89 -28.99 -5.62
N THR A 209 7.26 -30.12 -5.90
CA THR A 209 5.98 -30.52 -5.29
C THR A 209 6.04 -30.64 -3.77
N LYS A 210 7.15 -31.11 -3.20
CA LYS A 210 7.38 -31.19 -1.75
C LYS A 210 7.40 -29.83 -1.04
N ASN A 211 7.51 -28.73 -1.79
CA ASN A 211 7.53 -27.37 -1.26
C ASN A 211 6.16 -26.69 -1.33
N ALA A 212 5.19 -27.29 -2.04
CA ALA A 212 3.88 -26.70 -2.27
C ALA A 212 3.06 -26.70 -0.98
N ASP A 213 2.62 -25.52 -0.56
CA ASP A 213 1.88 -25.33 0.68
C ASP A 213 0.75 -24.31 0.48
N LEU A 214 -0.42 -24.82 0.10
CA LEU A 214 -1.60 -23.97 -0.14
C LEU A 214 -2.13 -23.35 1.15
N SER A 215 -1.99 -24.05 2.28
CA SER A 215 -2.42 -23.57 3.60
C SER A 215 -1.58 -22.37 4.02
N TYR A 216 -0.25 -22.48 3.92
CA TYR A 216 0.65 -21.37 4.21
C TYR A 216 0.48 -20.20 3.24
N LEU A 217 0.26 -20.45 1.95
CA LEU A 217 -0.04 -19.38 0.98
C LEU A 217 -1.34 -18.65 1.32
N THR A 218 -2.36 -19.37 1.80
CA THR A 218 -3.63 -18.78 2.24
C THR A 218 -3.40 -17.90 3.48
N PHE A 219 -2.67 -18.40 4.47
CA PHE A 219 -2.26 -17.62 5.63
C PHE A 219 -1.49 -16.35 5.22
N LEU A 220 -0.53 -16.45 4.31
CA LEU A 220 0.26 -15.31 3.83
C LEU A 220 -0.63 -14.22 3.21
N PHE A 221 -1.62 -14.61 2.41
CA PHE A 221 -2.58 -13.66 1.85
C PHE A 221 -3.48 -13.04 2.91
N ASP A 222 -3.98 -13.83 3.85
CA ASP A 222 -4.78 -13.31 4.96
C ASP A 222 -4.00 -12.30 5.80
N VAL A 223 -2.72 -12.58 6.08
CA VAL A 223 -1.83 -11.69 6.81
C VAL A 223 -1.72 -10.34 6.12
N PHE A 224 -1.34 -10.31 4.84
CA PHE A 224 -1.22 -9.04 4.11
C PHE A 224 -2.56 -8.38 3.80
N TYR A 225 -3.65 -9.13 3.72
CA TYR A 225 -4.94 -8.54 3.44
C TYR A 225 -5.60 -7.94 4.69
N TYR A 226 -5.70 -8.69 5.77
CA TYR A 226 -6.43 -8.30 6.97
C TYR A 226 -5.58 -7.52 7.95
N TYR A 227 -4.32 -7.92 8.15
CA TYR A 227 -3.50 -7.46 9.29
C TYR A 227 -2.36 -6.53 8.87
N TYR A 228 -1.87 -6.65 7.63
CA TYR A 228 -0.84 -5.79 7.05
C TYR A 228 -1.25 -5.18 5.70
N PRO A 229 -2.46 -4.57 5.59
CA PRO A 229 -2.94 -4.02 4.33
C PRO A 229 -1.98 -2.98 3.76
N LYS A 230 -1.83 -2.95 2.44
CA LYS A 230 -1.01 -1.97 1.70
C LYS A 230 0.49 -1.93 2.06
N ARG A 231 0.98 -2.83 2.90
CA ARG A 231 2.41 -2.93 3.25
C ARG A 231 3.26 -3.64 2.20
N LEU A 232 2.64 -4.41 1.31
CA LEU A 232 3.33 -5.10 0.23
C LEU A 232 3.24 -4.27 -1.05
N GLY A 233 4.37 -3.73 -1.51
CA GLY A 233 4.41 -2.90 -2.72
C GLY A 233 4.47 -3.76 -3.99
N GLU A 234 5.34 -4.76 -3.98
CA GLU A 234 5.51 -5.71 -5.08
C GLU A 234 6.03 -7.06 -4.57
N VAL A 235 5.74 -8.13 -5.31
CA VAL A 235 6.20 -9.50 -5.09
C VAL A 235 6.81 -10.02 -6.39
N LEU A 236 8.07 -10.43 -6.32
CA LEU A 236 8.82 -11.00 -7.42
C LEU A 236 8.85 -12.53 -7.27
N PHE A 237 8.22 -13.25 -8.20
CA PHE A 237 8.41 -14.70 -8.36
C PHE A 237 9.57 -14.93 -9.32
N VAL A 238 10.73 -15.32 -8.78
CA VAL A 238 12.00 -15.39 -9.51
C VAL A 238 12.25 -16.81 -10.00
N GLU A 239 12.53 -16.98 -11.30
CA GLU A 239 12.79 -18.28 -11.95
C GLU A 239 11.68 -19.32 -11.69
N ALA A 240 10.41 -18.90 -11.84
CA ALA A 240 9.26 -19.77 -11.57
C ALA A 240 9.26 -21.02 -12.47
N PRO A 241 9.39 -22.24 -11.91
CA PRO A 241 9.38 -23.46 -12.70
C PRO A 241 7.96 -23.79 -13.17
N PHE A 242 7.83 -24.60 -14.23
CA PHE A 242 6.53 -25.01 -14.77
C PHE A 242 5.61 -25.66 -13.70
N VAL A 243 6.19 -26.41 -12.76
CA VAL A 243 5.46 -27.04 -11.64
C VAL A 243 4.80 -26.04 -10.68
N PHE A 244 5.22 -24.77 -10.69
CA PHE A 244 4.59 -23.71 -9.90
C PHE A 244 3.28 -23.21 -10.52
N GLN A 245 3.10 -23.35 -11.85
CA GLN A 245 1.93 -22.80 -12.53
C GLN A 245 0.60 -23.35 -11.99
N PRO A 246 0.40 -24.67 -11.76
CA PRO A 246 -0.84 -25.18 -11.20
C PRO A 246 -1.17 -24.61 -9.82
N ILE A 247 -0.15 -24.47 -8.95
CA ILE A 247 -0.29 -23.87 -7.62
C ILE A 247 -0.77 -22.43 -7.76
N TRP A 248 -0.14 -21.67 -8.65
CA TRP A 248 -0.51 -20.28 -8.91
C TRP A 248 -1.95 -20.12 -9.44
N GLN A 249 -2.43 -21.05 -10.28
CA GLN A 249 -3.81 -21.01 -10.75
C GLN A 249 -4.83 -21.28 -9.64
N LEU A 250 -4.46 -22.08 -8.63
CA LEU A 250 -5.31 -22.32 -7.45
C LEU A 250 -5.32 -21.12 -6.49
N THR A 251 -4.25 -20.32 -6.44
CA THR A 251 -4.15 -19.16 -5.55
C THR A 251 -4.75 -17.87 -6.14
N LYS A 252 -4.78 -17.72 -7.47
CA LYS A 252 -5.37 -16.54 -8.13
C LYS A 252 -6.81 -16.20 -7.70
N PRO A 253 -7.74 -17.16 -7.56
CA PRO A 253 -9.10 -16.87 -7.09
C PRO A 253 -9.12 -16.27 -5.68
N LEU A 254 -8.24 -16.71 -4.79
CA LEU A 254 -8.11 -16.16 -3.44
C LEU A 254 -7.71 -14.68 -3.51
N LEU A 255 -6.65 -14.37 -4.26
CA LEU A 255 -6.23 -12.98 -4.53
C LEU A 255 -7.38 -12.14 -5.10
N LYS A 256 -8.13 -12.67 -6.08
CA LYS A 256 -9.27 -11.96 -6.67
C LYS A 256 -10.40 -11.69 -5.66
N SER A 257 -10.67 -12.61 -4.73
CA SER A 257 -11.67 -12.43 -3.66
C SER A 257 -11.32 -11.26 -2.73
N TYR A 258 -10.04 -11.17 -2.35
CA TYR A 258 -9.54 -10.06 -1.54
C TYR A 258 -9.65 -8.72 -2.27
N ALA A 259 -9.40 -8.71 -3.58
CA ALA A 259 -9.61 -7.55 -4.45
C ALA A 259 -11.10 -7.17 -4.56
N SER A 260 -11.99 -8.13 -4.82
CA SER A 260 -13.41 -7.85 -5.12
C SER A 260 -14.23 -7.39 -3.91
N MET A 261 -13.85 -7.76 -2.68
CA MET A 261 -14.47 -7.21 -1.46
C MET A 261 -14.32 -5.68 -1.36
N VAL A 262 -13.24 -5.11 -1.89
CA VAL A 262 -13.03 -3.65 -1.97
C VAL A 262 -13.95 -3.00 -3.05
N CYS A 263 -14.36 -3.77 -4.07
CA CYS A 263 -15.14 -3.28 -5.21
C CYS A 263 -16.65 -3.24 -4.95
N ILE A 264 -17.18 -4.28 -4.29
CA ILE A 264 -18.61 -4.38 -3.97
C ILE A 264 -19.05 -3.21 -3.06
N PHE A 265 -18.15 -2.72 -2.21
CA PHE A 265 -18.43 -1.60 -1.31
C PHE A 265 -18.56 -0.25 -2.01
N ILE A 266 -17.70 0.03 -3.02
CA ILE A 266 -17.78 1.27 -3.82
C ILE A 266 -19.06 1.33 -4.65
N MET A 267 -19.48 0.18 -5.21
CA MET A 267 -20.76 0.04 -5.90
C MET A 267 -21.95 0.33 -4.97
N ASN A 268 -21.90 -0.14 -3.72
CA ASN A 268 -22.93 0.12 -2.73
C ASN A 268 -22.96 1.58 -2.26
N LEU A 269 -21.80 2.21 -2.03
CA LEU A 269 -21.70 3.63 -1.66
C LEU A 269 -22.27 4.55 -2.76
N TYR A 270 -22.00 4.23 -4.04
CA TYR A 270 -22.56 4.99 -5.16
C TYR A 270 -24.09 4.81 -5.30
N ARG A 271 -24.60 3.60 -5.05
CA ARG A 271 -26.05 3.31 -5.05
C ARG A 271 -26.80 4.05 -3.93
N VAL A 272 -26.13 4.32 -2.81
CA VAL A 272 -26.64 5.15 -1.71
C VAL A 272 -26.57 6.65 -2.04
N LEU A 273 -25.50 7.10 -2.71
CA LEU A 273 -25.31 8.52 -3.07
C LEU A 273 -26.11 8.96 -4.32
N SER A 274 -26.53 8.02 -5.19
CA SER A 274 -27.33 8.28 -6.39
C SER A 274 -28.49 7.28 -6.54
N PRO A 275 -29.51 7.31 -5.68
CA PRO A 275 -30.60 6.32 -5.66
C PRO A 275 -31.51 6.37 -6.90
N ASN A 276 -31.47 7.44 -7.71
CA ASN A 276 -32.37 7.67 -8.85
C ASN A 276 -31.70 7.59 -10.24
N SER A 277 -30.42 7.21 -10.34
CA SER A 277 -29.79 7.03 -11.65
C SER A 277 -30.16 5.67 -12.25
N SER A 278 -30.96 5.65 -13.31
CA SER A 278 -31.26 4.44 -14.09
C SER A 278 -29.98 3.91 -14.75
N LEU A 279 -29.58 2.71 -14.36
CA LEU A 279 -28.42 2.00 -14.91
C LEU A 279 -28.71 1.51 -16.32
N ASN A 280 -28.20 2.21 -17.33
CA ASN A 280 -27.92 1.61 -18.64
C ASN A 280 -26.43 1.26 -18.67
N SER A 281 -26.12 0.01 -19.00
CA SER A 281 -24.77 -0.61 -18.96
C SER A 281 -23.70 0.08 -19.81
N THR A 282 -24.07 1.08 -20.62
CA THR A 282 -23.19 1.79 -21.55
C THR A 282 -22.61 3.10 -21.00
N ASN A 283 -23.08 3.62 -19.85
CA ASN A 283 -22.58 4.85 -19.25
C ASN A 283 -21.97 4.60 -17.85
N LEU A 284 -21.00 3.68 -17.74
CA LEU A 284 -20.09 3.72 -16.60
C LEU A 284 -19.29 5.02 -16.69
N ASN A 285 -19.63 6.01 -15.85
CA ASN A 285 -18.86 7.25 -15.70
C ASN A 285 -17.36 6.93 -15.56
N SER A 286 -16.53 7.65 -16.30
CA SER A 286 -15.07 7.47 -16.40
C SER A 286 -14.36 7.34 -15.05
N GLY A 287 -14.85 8.00 -13.99
CA GLY A 287 -14.31 7.87 -12.64
C GLY A 287 -14.53 6.51 -11.95
N ILE A 288 -15.64 5.82 -12.25
CA ILE A 288 -15.92 4.46 -11.77
C ILE A 288 -15.04 3.46 -12.55
N TYR A 289 -14.89 3.68 -13.85
CA TYR A 289 -13.99 2.88 -14.69
C TYR A 289 -12.53 3.03 -14.24
N LEU A 290 -12.08 4.24 -13.90
CA LEU A 290 -10.75 4.49 -13.30
C LEU A 290 -10.59 3.82 -11.94
N CYS A 291 -11.58 3.89 -11.03
CA CYS A 291 -11.49 3.20 -9.73
C CYS A 291 -11.46 1.67 -9.86
N ILE A 292 -12.21 1.11 -10.82
CA ILE A 292 -12.21 -0.33 -11.12
C ILE A 292 -10.91 -0.73 -11.82
N LEU A 293 -10.40 0.10 -12.75
CA LEU A 293 -9.10 -0.08 -13.40
C LEU A 293 -7.97 -0.01 -12.37
N ASP A 294 -7.87 1.03 -11.55
CA ASP A 294 -6.85 1.17 -10.49
C ASP A 294 -6.85 -0.03 -9.52
N MET A 295 -8.02 -0.67 -9.31
CA MET A 295 -8.15 -1.87 -8.50
C MET A 295 -7.78 -3.17 -9.23
N HIS A 296 -8.17 -3.32 -10.50
CA HIS A 296 -7.82 -4.48 -11.32
C HIS A 296 -6.31 -4.47 -11.63
N ILE A 297 -5.75 -3.27 -11.77
CA ILE A 297 -4.33 -2.98 -11.91
C ILE A 297 -3.62 -3.36 -10.60
N ASN A 298 -3.99 -2.83 -9.43
CA ASN A 298 -3.22 -3.02 -8.18
C ASN A 298 -2.88 -4.47 -7.79
N LEU A 299 -3.76 -5.47 -7.99
CA LEU A 299 -3.41 -6.86 -7.67
C LEU A 299 -2.71 -7.61 -8.81
N SER A 300 -2.88 -7.18 -10.07
CA SER A 300 -2.15 -7.76 -11.20
C SER A 300 -0.78 -7.10 -11.41
N THR A 301 -0.58 -5.87 -10.92
CA THR A 301 0.70 -5.16 -10.97
C THR A 301 1.60 -5.43 -9.78
N ALA A 302 1.06 -5.85 -8.62
CA ALA A 302 1.88 -6.14 -7.45
C ALA A 302 2.63 -7.48 -7.54
N VAL A 303 2.34 -8.34 -8.52
CA VAL A 303 3.01 -9.64 -8.67
C VAL A 303 3.69 -9.73 -10.02
N LYS A 304 5.02 -9.91 -10.01
CA LYS A 304 5.85 -9.99 -11.22
C LYS A 304 6.59 -11.33 -11.28
N PHE A 305 6.43 -12.05 -12.38
CA PHE A 305 7.25 -13.21 -12.69
C PHE A 305 8.47 -12.72 -13.47
N CYS A 306 9.68 -13.02 -12.99
CA CYS A 306 10.90 -12.48 -13.59
C CYS A 306 12.11 -13.41 -13.44
N SER A 307 13.17 -13.09 -14.18
CA SER A 307 14.46 -13.78 -14.07
C SER A 307 15.33 -13.16 -12.98
N THR A 308 16.35 -13.88 -12.56
CA THR A 308 17.44 -13.36 -11.71
C THR A 308 18.08 -12.10 -12.28
N GLU A 309 18.24 -12.04 -13.60
CA GLU A 309 18.80 -10.88 -14.31
C GLU A 309 17.92 -9.63 -14.18
N THR A 310 16.60 -9.79 -14.22
CA THR A 310 15.65 -8.68 -13.97
C THR A 310 15.78 -8.17 -12.54
N VAL A 311 15.87 -9.06 -11.55
CA VAL A 311 16.09 -8.66 -10.14
C VAL A 311 17.38 -7.85 -10.02
N ARG A 312 18.46 -8.34 -10.62
CA ARG A 312 19.78 -7.68 -10.61
C ARG A 312 19.74 -6.27 -11.19
N LYS A 313 19.14 -6.11 -12.37
CA LYS A 313 19.18 -4.84 -13.13
C LYS A 313 18.17 -3.80 -12.65
N GLU A 314 17.00 -4.23 -12.19
CA GLU A 314 15.88 -3.31 -11.94
C GLU A 314 15.66 -2.99 -10.46
N TYR A 315 16.16 -3.83 -9.53
CA TYR A 315 15.82 -3.70 -8.11
C TYR A 315 17.03 -3.42 -7.21
N PHE A 316 18.25 -3.65 -7.69
CA PHE A 316 19.46 -3.50 -6.89
C PHE A 316 20.58 -2.81 -7.66
N THR A 317 21.52 -2.24 -6.90
CA THR A 317 22.84 -1.89 -7.40
C THR A 317 23.78 -3.06 -7.18
N GLU A 318 24.95 -3.07 -7.82
CA GLU A 318 25.98 -4.10 -7.59
C GLU A 318 26.37 -4.24 -6.11
N GLU A 319 26.41 -3.13 -5.37
CA GLU A 319 26.78 -3.11 -3.94
C GLU A 319 25.66 -3.66 -3.04
N THR A 320 24.40 -3.40 -3.41
CA THR A 320 23.22 -3.78 -2.62
C THR A 320 22.61 -5.12 -3.03
N LEU A 321 23.10 -5.75 -4.10
CA LEU A 321 22.58 -7.01 -4.64
C LEU A 321 22.71 -8.17 -3.63
N PRO A 322 21.62 -8.89 -3.31
CA PRO A 322 21.69 -10.05 -2.44
C PRO A 322 22.60 -11.13 -3.03
N ILE A 323 23.38 -11.78 -2.17
CA ILE A 323 24.41 -12.75 -2.58
C ILE A 323 23.81 -13.86 -3.47
N SER A 324 22.58 -14.30 -3.19
CA SER A 324 21.88 -15.33 -3.97
C SER A 324 21.59 -14.95 -5.43
N PHE A 325 21.72 -13.68 -5.81
CA PHE A 325 21.46 -13.17 -7.16
C PHE A 325 22.72 -12.62 -7.85
N ARG A 326 23.90 -12.80 -7.25
CA ARG A 326 25.19 -12.36 -7.85
C ARG A 326 25.67 -13.29 -8.96
N ASP A 327 25.44 -14.59 -8.80
CA ASP A 327 25.89 -15.64 -9.72
C ASP A 327 24.88 -15.95 -10.83
#